data_AF-A0A8T4NSV5-F1
#
_entry.id   AF-A0A8T4NSV5-F1
#
_cell.length_a   1.000
_cell.length_b   1.000
_cell.length_c   1.000
_cell.angle_alpha   90.00
_cell.angle_beta   90.00
_cell.angle_gamma   90.00
#
_symmetry.space_group_name_H-M   'P 1'
#
loop_
_entity.id
_entity.type
_entity.pdbx_description
1 polymer ?
#
loop_
_entity_poly.entity_id
_entity_poly.type
_entity_poly.pdbx_seq_one_letter_code
_entity_poly.pdbx_strand_id
1 'polypeptide(L)'
;MLPLYDISLTNLSKIKKEIERMTQEELTAYGFTPSRSGNNHKAFYDRNLESLLKELDAYEIKDPDVKVVSDENVISFVYSCDMQTEEYKPTLVKTGSFVRDAARILKDINWAMSTSKKMYEYILEKQKGYLATNDVSQLQSLTQETVGEALHLSNTTISRLMNGKSIRSLDGCIMPLASLIINQDKINKLRIYEMIAPLIGQNIYTYSDKEAVNFIFESTGIKIAERTVRKYRHELESRKLSKVKTEISEEF
;
A
#
# COMPACT_ATOMS: atom_id res chain seq x y z
N MET A 1 -9.59 15.18 11.37
CA MET A 1 -8.24 15.46 10.83
C MET A 1 -8.17 14.69 9.52
N LEU A 2 -7.98 15.37 8.39
CA LEU A 2 -7.99 14.70 7.08
C LEU A 2 -6.87 13.64 7.02
N PRO A 3 -7.14 12.42 6.56
CA PRO A 3 -6.14 11.37 6.55
C PRO A 3 -5.25 11.51 5.32
N LEU A 4 -4.42 12.56 5.28
CA LEU A 4 -3.39 12.74 4.23
C LEU A 4 -2.51 11.49 4.09
N TYR A 5 -2.39 10.73 5.17
CA TYR A 5 -1.65 9.48 5.27
C TYR A 5 -2.21 8.34 4.39
N ASP A 6 -3.52 8.32 4.14
CA ASP A 6 -4.20 7.27 3.37
C ASP A 6 -4.20 7.55 1.85
N ILE A 7 -3.59 8.66 1.42
CA ILE A 7 -3.57 9.12 0.02
C ILE A 7 -2.32 8.59 -0.69
N SER A 8 -2.43 8.19 -1.96
CA SER A 8 -1.29 7.76 -2.79
C SER A 8 -0.23 8.87 -2.95
N LEU A 9 1.02 8.49 -3.23
CA LEU A 9 2.11 9.46 -3.46
C LEU A 9 1.82 10.38 -4.65
N THR A 10 1.21 9.83 -5.70
CA THR A 10 0.79 10.61 -6.87
C THR A 10 -0.21 11.69 -6.48
N ASN A 11 -1.22 11.33 -5.68
CA ASN A 11 -2.26 12.27 -5.28
C ASN A 11 -1.75 13.30 -4.25
N LEU A 12 -0.85 12.90 -3.35
CA LEU A 12 -0.12 13.85 -2.49
C LEU A 12 0.70 14.87 -3.30
N SER A 13 1.37 14.42 -4.37
CA SER A 13 2.11 15.32 -5.26
C SER A 13 1.20 16.29 -6.01
N LYS A 14 0.03 15.83 -6.49
CA LYS A 14 -0.98 16.70 -7.11
C LYS A 14 -1.46 17.79 -6.14
N ILE A 15 -1.82 17.40 -4.91
CA ILE A 15 -2.28 18.35 -3.88
C ILE A 15 -1.19 19.37 -3.57
N LYS A 16 0.07 18.93 -3.42
CA LYS A 16 1.20 19.84 -3.19
C LYS A 16 1.33 20.88 -4.30
N LYS A 17 1.37 20.44 -5.56
CA LYS A 17 1.49 21.34 -6.73
C LYS A 17 0.32 22.33 -6.83
N GLU A 18 -0.87 21.88 -6.48
CA GLU A 18 -2.07 22.72 -6.51
C GLU A 18 -2.03 23.81 -5.43
N ILE A 19 -1.64 23.44 -4.19
CA ILE A 19 -1.46 24.41 -3.10
C ILE A 19 -0.33 25.41 -3.40
N GLU A 20 0.77 24.97 -4.03
CA GLU A 20 1.89 25.84 -4.40
C GLU A 20 1.54 26.84 -5.52
N ARG A 21 0.49 26.59 -6.32
CA ARG A 21 0.03 27.47 -7.39
C ARG A 21 -1.00 28.52 -6.94
N MET A 22 -1.62 28.31 -5.79
CA MET A 22 -2.72 29.15 -5.30
C MET A 22 -2.23 30.54 -4.87
N THR A 23 -3.07 31.55 -5.10
CA THR A 23 -2.86 32.91 -4.60
C THR A 23 -3.11 32.97 -3.09
N GLN A 24 -2.63 34.04 -2.44
CA GLN A 24 -2.84 34.25 -1.00
C GLN A 24 -4.33 34.32 -0.63
N GLU A 25 -5.17 34.86 -1.53
CA GLU A 25 -6.63 34.94 -1.38
C GLU A 25 -7.28 33.55 -1.44
N GLU A 26 -6.89 32.72 -2.40
CA GLU A 26 -7.35 31.33 -2.52
C GLU A 26 -6.93 30.49 -1.31
N LEU A 27 -5.71 30.67 -0.81
CA LEU A 27 -5.23 29.99 0.40
C LEU A 27 -6.01 30.40 1.66
N THR A 28 -6.42 31.67 1.76
CA THR A 28 -7.25 32.12 2.89
C THR A 28 -8.68 31.59 2.87
N ALA A 29 -9.18 31.18 1.70
CA ALA A 29 -10.50 30.55 1.59
C ALA A 29 -10.51 29.10 2.11
N TYR A 30 -9.36 28.41 2.11
CA TYR A 30 -9.27 27.03 2.62
C TYR A 30 -9.55 26.97 4.12
N GLY A 31 -10.65 26.29 4.48
CA GLY A 31 -11.04 26.08 5.87
C GLY A 31 -12.00 27.13 6.44
N PHE A 32 -12.50 28.04 5.60
CA PHE A 32 -13.59 28.95 5.96
C PHE A 32 -14.93 28.33 5.57
N THR A 33 -15.66 27.76 6.53
CA THR A 33 -17.10 27.48 6.36
C THR A 33 -17.87 28.70 6.85
N PRO A 34 -18.55 29.48 5.99
CA PRO A 34 -19.30 30.63 6.47
C PRO A 34 -20.34 30.17 7.50
N SER A 35 -20.35 30.82 8.67
CA SER A 35 -21.38 30.62 9.69
C SER A 35 -22.75 30.85 9.06
N ARG A 36 -23.62 29.84 9.14
CA ARG A 36 -24.99 29.89 8.63
C ARG A 36 -25.82 30.83 9.52
N SER A 37 -25.70 32.13 9.33
CA SER A 37 -26.67 33.12 9.79
C SER A 37 -26.94 34.08 8.65
N GLY A 38 -28.22 34.23 8.32
CA GLY A 38 -28.71 34.71 7.04
C GLY A 38 -28.06 36.01 6.55
N ASN A 39 -27.48 35.96 5.37
CA ASN A 39 -27.78 36.87 4.27
C ASN A 39 -27.04 36.44 3.01
N ASN A 40 -27.68 36.70 1.88
CA ASN A 40 -27.30 36.30 0.53
C ASN A 40 -25.99 36.95 0.03
N HIS A 41 -24.85 36.54 0.58
CA HIS A 41 -23.59 36.57 -0.15
C HIS A 41 -23.14 35.12 -0.29
N LYS A 42 -23.30 34.55 -1.49
CA LYS A 42 -22.53 33.36 -1.86
C LYS A 42 -21.07 33.76 -1.69
N ALA A 43 -20.42 33.29 -0.63
CA ALA A 43 -18.98 33.44 -0.50
C ALA A 43 -18.38 32.87 -1.78
N PHE A 44 -17.59 33.67 -2.48
CA PHE A 44 -17.03 33.32 -3.80
C PHE A 44 -16.14 32.06 -3.73
N TYR A 45 -15.81 31.59 -2.53
CA TYR A 45 -14.96 30.44 -2.26
C TYR A 45 -15.50 29.59 -1.10
N ASP A 46 -16.12 28.46 -1.41
CA ASP A 46 -16.52 27.41 -0.45
C ASP A 46 -15.68 26.14 -0.71
N ARG A 47 -14.37 26.31 -0.93
CA ARG A 47 -13.42 25.22 -1.17
C ARG A 47 -12.74 24.81 0.13
N ASN A 48 -13.03 23.60 0.60
CA ASN A 48 -12.29 22.94 1.68
C ASN A 48 -11.39 21.82 1.13
N LEU A 49 -10.48 21.26 1.95
CA LEU A 49 -9.54 20.22 1.49
C LEU A 49 -10.26 18.98 0.95
N GLU A 50 -11.41 18.62 1.52
CA GLU A 50 -12.21 17.48 1.03
C GLU A 50 -12.78 17.75 -0.37
N SER A 51 -13.21 18.98 -0.64
CA SER A 51 -13.69 19.39 -1.96
C SER A 51 -12.55 19.37 -2.98
N LEU A 52 -11.35 19.82 -2.59
CA LEU A 52 -10.15 19.75 -3.44
C LEU A 52 -9.79 18.30 -3.78
N LEU A 53 -9.84 17.38 -2.80
CA LEU A 53 -9.57 15.96 -3.04
C LEU A 53 -10.55 15.34 -4.05
N LYS A 54 -11.84 15.74 -3.98
CA LYS A 54 -12.87 15.29 -4.93
C LYS A 54 -12.63 15.87 -6.32
N GLU A 55 -12.29 17.15 -6.43
CA GLU A 55 -11.98 17.79 -7.72
C GLU A 55 -10.74 17.17 -8.39
N LEU A 56 -9.73 16.78 -7.62
CA LEU A 56 -8.49 16.18 -8.10
C LEU A 56 -8.61 14.67 -8.39
N ASP A 57 -9.79 14.08 -8.18
CA ASP A 57 -10.02 12.64 -8.28
C ASP A 57 -9.02 11.82 -7.44
N ALA A 58 -8.70 12.34 -6.24
CA ALA A 58 -7.60 11.85 -5.41
C ALA A 58 -7.91 10.52 -4.68
N TYR A 59 -9.10 9.98 -4.86
CA TYR A 59 -9.53 8.70 -4.27
C TYR A 59 -9.37 7.51 -5.22
N GLU A 60 -9.24 7.74 -6.53
CA GLU A 60 -8.99 6.67 -7.49
C GLU A 60 -7.49 6.33 -7.53
N ILE A 61 -7.13 5.12 -7.09
CA ILE A 61 -5.78 4.57 -7.24
C ILE A 61 -5.64 4.11 -8.69
N LYS A 62 -5.31 5.04 -9.60
CA LYS A 62 -5.13 4.74 -11.03
C LYS A 62 -3.74 4.20 -11.36
N ASP A 63 -2.72 4.62 -10.61
CA ASP A 63 -1.32 4.29 -10.87
C ASP A 63 -0.59 3.82 -9.60
N PRO A 64 0.34 2.86 -9.72
CA PRO A 64 1.15 2.39 -8.60
C PRO A 64 2.11 3.49 -8.14
N ASP A 65 2.32 3.58 -6.83
CA ASP A 65 3.22 4.58 -6.26
C ASP A 65 4.68 4.28 -6.59
N VAL A 66 5.03 3.00 -6.68
CA VAL A 66 6.38 2.50 -6.98
C VAL A 66 6.31 1.42 -8.05
N LYS A 67 7.22 1.49 -9.01
CA LYS A 67 7.44 0.45 -10.03
C LYS A 67 8.76 -0.25 -9.76
N VAL A 68 8.74 -1.57 -9.68
CA VAL A 68 9.95 -2.38 -9.63
C VAL A 68 10.48 -2.48 -11.06
N VAL A 69 11.76 -2.16 -11.26
CA VAL A 69 12.45 -2.24 -12.55
C VAL A 69 13.69 -3.11 -12.38
N SER A 70 13.96 -3.95 -13.36
CA SER A 70 15.19 -4.75 -13.42
C SER A 70 16.04 -4.26 -14.58
N ASP A 71 17.28 -3.89 -14.29
CA ASP A 71 18.29 -3.54 -15.28
C ASP A 71 19.57 -4.34 -14.98
N GLU A 72 20.08 -5.10 -15.96
CA GLU A 72 21.26 -5.97 -15.82
C GLU A 72 21.24 -6.89 -14.56
N ASN A 73 20.08 -7.47 -14.22
CA ASN A 73 19.84 -8.25 -12.99
C ASN A 73 19.94 -7.46 -11.67
N VAL A 74 20.00 -6.13 -11.73
CA VAL A 74 19.90 -5.24 -10.58
C VAL A 74 18.49 -4.69 -10.49
N ILE A 75 17.84 -4.92 -9.36
CA ILE A 75 16.52 -4.37 -9.09
C ILE A 75 16.64 -2.97 -8.52
N SER A 76 15.89 -2.06 -9.13
CA SER A 76 15.70 -0.68 -8.71
C SER A 76 14.21 -0.37 -8.55
N PHE A 77 13.93 0.71 -7.80
CA PHE A 77 12.58 1.15 -7.51
C PHE A 77 12.37 2.56 -8.07
N VAL A 78 11.43 2.69 -9.01
CA VAL A 78 11.07 3.96 -9.63
C VAL A 78 9.80 4.50 -8.97
N TYR A 79 9.91 5.64 -8.30
CA TYR A 79 8.81 6.29 -7.62
C TYR A 79 8.00 7.16 -8.60
N SER A 80 6.68 7.16 -8.43
CA SER A 80 5.72 7.93 -9.25
C SER A 80 5.83 9.45 -9.10
N CYS A 81 6.50 9.95 -8.07
CA CYS A 81 6.73 11.36 -7.85
C CYS A 81 8.18 11.64 -7.42
N ASP A 82 8.67 12.84 -7.74
CA ASP A 82 9.95 13.34 -7.25
C ASP A 82 9.87 13.53 -5.74
N MET A 83 10.41 12.55 -5.03
CA MET A 83 10.50 12.52 -3.59
C MET A 83 11.72 13.32 -3.16
N GLN A 84 11.64 14.65 -3.28
CA GLN A 84 12.66 15.55 -2.75
C GLN A 84 12.80 15.30 -1.24
N THR A 85 14.04 15.05 -0.81
CA THR A 85 14.42 14.85 0.59
C THR A 85 14.74 16.17 1.31
N GLU A 86 14.63 17.30 0.60
CA GLU A 86 14.92 18.59 1.22
C GLU A 86 13.93 18.87 2.35
N GLU A 87 14.50 19.19 3.50
CA GLU A 87 13.78 19.61 4.69
C GLU A 87 13.01 20.89 4.32
N TYR A 88 11.70 20.79 4.10
CA TYR A 88 10.88 21.95 3.76
C TYR A 88 10.94 22.95 4.90
N LYS A 89 11.65 24.06 4.69
CA LYS A 89 11.71 25.21 5.60
C LYS A 89 10.56 26.14 5.24
N PRO A 90 9.46 26.18 6.03
CA PRO A 90 8.35 27.05 5.71
C PRO A 90 8.83 28.51 5.78
N THR A 91 8.69 29.26 4.69
CA THR A 91 8.80 30.71 4.72
C THR A 91 7.59 31.22 5.51
N LEU A 92 7.78 31.48 6.81
CA LEU A 92 6.74 31.95 7.71
C LEU A 92 6.26 33.34 7.25
N VAL A 93 5.15 33.39 6.51
CA VAL A 93 4.38 34.62 6.39
C VAL A 93 3.48 34.71 7.63
N LYS A 94 3.94 35.41 8.66
CA LYS A 94 3.05 35.87 9.73
C LYS A 94 2.13 36.92 9.13
N THR A 95 0.81 36.73 9.25
CA THR A 95 -0.14 37.64 9.93
C THR A 95 -1.57 37.23 9.56
N GLY A 96 -2.47 37.15 10.54
CA GLY A 96 -3.91 37.06 10.33
C GLY A 96 -4.48 35.66 10.51
N SER A 97 -5.25 35.46 11.58
CA SER A 97 -5.96 34.23 11.87
C SER A 97 -7.01 33.92 10.79
N PHE A 98 -6.67 33.08 9.81
CA PHE A 98 -7.40 31.87 9.38
C PHE A 98 -6.46 30.94 8.59
N VAL A 99 -5.17 31.08 8.87
CA VAL A 99 -4.09 30.20 8.47
C VAL A 99 -4.09 29.07 9.51
N ARG A 100 -4.99 28.09 9.34
CA ARG A 100 -4.95 26.82 10.06
C ARG A 100 -4.57 25.68 9.10
N ASP A 101 -3.55 25.73 8.25
CA ASP A 101 -2.52 26.69 7.81
C ASP A 101 -2.04 26.04 6.50
N ALA A 102 -2.10 26.67 5.33
CA ALA A 102 -1.57 26.05 4.10
C ALA A 102 -0.11 25.57 4.27
N ALA A 103 0.69 26.33 5.02
CA ALA A 103 2.05 25.95 5.41
C ALA A 103 2.10 24.67 6.27
N ARG A 104 1.12 24.44 7.16
CA ARG A 104 1.01 23.19 7.94
C ARG A 104 0.55 22.04 7.06
N ILE A 105 -0.40 22.27 6.14
CA ILE A 105 -0.82 21.25 5.17
C ILE A 105 0.38 20.83 4.32
N LEU A 106 1.15 21.79 3.78
CA LEU A 106 2.38 21.51 3.05
C LEU A 106 3.41 20.78 3.90
N LYS A 107 3.60 21.18 5.17
CA LYS A 107 4.46 20.48 6.11
C LYS A 107 4.02 19.03 6.32
N ASP A 108 2.73 18.80 6.52
CA ASP A 108 2.15 17.48 6.77
C ASP A 108 2.23 16.60 5.50
N ILE A 109 2.02 17.18 4.29
CA ILE A 109 2.22 16.50 3.01
C ILE A 109 3.69 16.12 2.82
N ASN A 110 4.62 17.05 3.03
CA ASN A 110 6.05 16.77 2.90
C ASN A 110 6.51 15.70 3.91
N TRP A 111 6.00 15.75 5.14
CA TRP A 111 6.23 14.71 6.14
C TRP A 111 5.68 13.36 5.67
N ALA A 112 4.45 13.32 5.15
CA ALA A 112 3.82 12.08 4.67
C ALA A 112 4.58 11.49 3.47
N MET A 113 5.00 12.32 2.51
CA MET A 113 5.80 11.89 1.35
C MET A 113 7.17 11.35 1.79
N SER A 114 7.92 12.13 2.57
CA SER A 114 9.27 11.71 3.04
C SER A 114 9.22 10.47 3.93
N THR A 115 8.21 10.35 4.80
CA THR A 115 8.02 9.19 5.65
C THR A 115 7.59 7.97 4.85
N SER A 116 6.68 8.14 3.89
CA SER A 116 6.30 7.08 2.95
C SER A 116 7.50 6.59 2.14
N LYS A 117 8.42 7.48 1.76
CA LYS A 117 9.68 7.11 1.09
C LYS A 117 10.47 6.12 1.92
N LYS A 118 10.79 6.49 3.16
CA LYS A 118 11.57 5.67 4.09
C LYS A 118 10.88 4.33 4.35
N MET A 119 9.55 4.33 4.46
CA MET A 119 8.74 3.12 4.59
C MET A 119 8.84 2.22 3.36
N TYR A 120 8.71 2.77 2.16
CA TYR A 120 8.91 2.02 0.92
C TYR A 120 10.34 1.46 0.84
N GLU A 121 11.36 2.29 1.04
CA GLU A 121 12.77 1.85 1.00
C GLU A 121 13.01 0.69 1.97
N TYR A 122 12.52 0.80 3.21
CA TYR A 122 12.68 -0.25 4.21
C TYR A 122 11.96 -1.56 3.84
N ILE A 123 10.69 -1.48 3.43
CA ILE A 123 9.88 -2.67 3.08
C ILE A 123 10.42 -3.33 1.82
N LEU A 124 10.70 -2.55 0.78
CA LEU A 124 11.13 -3.05 -0.52
C LEU A 124 12.53 -3.66 -0.45
N GLU A 125 13.44 -3.08 0.34
CA GLU A 125 14.76 -3.67 0.54
C GLU A 125 14.66 -5.01 1.29
N LYS A 126 13.79 -5.11 2.30
CA LYS A 126 13.53 -6.38 3.00
C LYS A 126 12.92 -7.45 2.10
N GLN A 127 12.03 -7.06 1.20
CA GLN A 127 11.35 -8.00 0.28
C GLN A 127 12.00 -8.09 -1.10
N LYS A 128 13.21 -7.56 -1.28
CA LYS A 128 13.89 -7.50 -2.58
C LYS A 128 14.02 -8.87 -3.24
N GLY A 129 14.33 -9.91 -2.46
CA GLY A 129 14.45 -11.28 -2.98
C GLY A 129 13.13 -11.80 -3.56
N TYR A 130 12.01 -11.57 -2.88
CA TYR A 130 10.68 -11.93 -3.38
C TYR A 130 10.31 -11.10 -4.61
N LEU A 131 10.53 -9.78 -4.58
CA LEU A 131 10.21 -8.90 -5.71
C LEU A 131 11.05 -9.21 -6.96
N ALA A 132 12.22 -9.84 -6.80
CA ALA A 132 13.08 -10.29 -7.88
C ALA A 132 12.59 -11.56 -8.58
N THR A 133 12.10 -12.49 -7.79
CA THR A 133 11.90 -13.89 -8.21
C THR A 133 10.44 -14.29 -8.28
N ASN A 134 9.58 -13.52 -7.63
CA ASN A 134 8.21 -13.89 -7.26
C ASN A 134 8.12 -15.21 -6.45
N ASP A 135 9.23 -15.63 -5.84
CA ASP A 135 9.33 -16.87 -5.07
C ASP A 135 9.01 -16.62 -3.59
N VAL A 136 7.95 -17.24 -3.07
CA VAL A 136 7.52 -17.13 -1.66
C VAL A 136 8.61 -17.66 -0.70
N SER A 137 9.56 -18.47 -1.16
CA SER A 137 10.75 -18.84 -0.39
C SER A 137 11.62 -17.63 -0.03
N GLN A 138 11.63 -16.60 -0.89
CA GLN A 138 12.40 -15.38 -0.72
C GLN A 138 11.66 -14.28 0.07
N LEU A 139 10.39 -14.51 0.45
CA LEU A 139 9.67 -13.60 1.35
C LEU A 139 10.31 -13.60 2.74
N GLN A 140 10.60 -12.41 3.25
CA GLN A 140 11.09 -12.21 4.61
C GLN A 140 9.92 -11.89 5.55
N SER A 141 9.98 -12.41 6.79
CA SER A 141 9.00 -12.04 7.81
C SER A 141 9.17 -10.57 8.17
N LEU A 142 8.09 -9.82 8.03
CA LEU A 142 8.03 -8.39 8.32
C LEU A 142 6.71 -8.06 8.99
N THR A 143 6.75 -7.37 10.13
CA THR A 143 5.55 -6.91 10.85
C THR A 143 5.49 -5.38 10.85
N GLN A 144 4.28 -4.84 11.07
CA GLN A 144 4.11 -3.38 11.21
C GLN A 144 4.89 -2.83 12.41
N GLU A 145 5.07 -3.66 13.46
CA GLU A 145 5.88 -3.33 14.64
C GLU A 145 7.35 -3.14 14.25
N THR A 146 7.94 -4.08 13.51
CA THR A 146 9.33 -3.97 13.04
C THR A 146 9.54 -2.76 12.13
N VAL A 147 8.58 -2.47 11.25
CA VAL A 147 8.63 -1.26 10.41
C VAL A 147 8.50 0.02 11.27
N GLY A 148 7.62 0.01 12.27
CA GLY A 148 7.42 1.12 13.19
C GLY A 148 8.67 1.41 14.02
N GLU A 149 9.33 0.38 14.54
CA GLU A 149 10.60 0.48 15.26
C GLU A 149 11.71 1.08 14.38
N ALA A 150 11.85 0.58 13.15
CA ALA A 150 12.85 1.07 12.20
C ALA A 150 12.66 2.54 11.80
N LEU A 151 11.41 3.03 11.79
CA LEU A 151 11.07 4.40 11.42
C LEU A 151 10.81 5.32 12.62
N HIS A 152 10.89 4.80 13.85
CA HIS A 152 10.49 5.48 15.08
C HIS A 152 9.04 6.02 15.05
N LEU A 153 8.11 5.19 14.57
CA LEU A 153 6.67 5.52 14.43
C LEU A 153 5.79 4.50 15.15
N SER A 154 4.61 4.94 15.57
CA SER A 154 3.62 4.04 16.16
C SER A 154 3.05 3.08 15.12
N ASN A 155 2.63 1.89 15.57
CA ASN A 155 1.95 0.91 14.72
C ASN A 155 0.72 1.50 14.00
N THR A 156 -0.05 2.34 14.70
CA THR A 156 -1.22 3.03 14.12
C THR A 156 -0.83 4.01 13.00
N THR A 157 0.34 4.64 13.09
CA THR A 157 0.86 5.53 12.06
C THR A 157 1.31 4.76 10.82
N ILE A 158 2.01 3.63 11.01
CA ILE A 158 2.42 2.75 9.91
C ILE A 158 1.21 2.19 9.17
N SER A 159 0.22 1.68 9.91
CA SER A 159 -1.02 1.16 9.33
C SER A 159 -1.72 2.20 8.44
N ARG A 160 -1.82 3.45 8.90
CA ARG A 160 -2.37 4.56 8.09
C ARG A 160 -1.52 4.88 6.87
N LEU A 161 -0.20 5.02 7.03
CA LEU A 161 0.69 5.36 5.92
C LEU A 161 0.64 4.33 4.79
N MET A 162 0.44 3.06 5.11
CA MET A 162 0.32 1.98 4.13
C MET A 162 -1.02 1.94 3.40
N ASN A 163 -2.08 2.54 3.95
CA ASN A 163 -3.37 2.55 3.27
C ASN A 163 -3.26 3.33 1.96
N GLY A 164 -3.88 2.79 0.92
CA GLY A 164 -3.85 3.38 -0.43
C GLY A 164 -2.50 3.31 -1.14
N LYS A 165 -1.50 2.66 -0.55
CA LYS A 165 -0.16 2.49 -1.12
C LYS A 165 -0.05 1.20 -1.91
N SER A 166 0.54 1.28 -3.09
CA SER A 166 0.64 0.14 -4.01
C SER A 166 1.94 0.13 -4.78
N ILE A 167 2.35 -1.06 -5.18
CA ILE A 167 3.54 -1.28 -5.98
C ILE A 167 3.18 -2.07 -7.23
N ARG A 168 3.94 -1.85 -8.30
CA ARG A 168 3.90 -2.69 -9.49
C ARG A 168 5.14 -3.58 -9.52
N SER A 169 4.91 -4.88 -9.49
CA SER A 169 5.94 -5.92 -9.61
C SER A 169 6.49 -6.01 -11.03
N LEU A 170 7.61 -6.73 -11.20
CA LEU A 170 8.27 -6.95 -12.50
C LEU A 170 7.36 -7.65 -13.52
N ASP A 171 6.45 -8.50 -13.05
CA ASP A 171 5.43 -9.18 -13.86
C ASP A 171 4.25 -8.26 -14.25
N GLY A 172 4.28 -6.99 -13.86
CA GLY A 172 3.23 -6.02 -14.14
C GLY A 172 2.06 -6.05 -13.15
N CYS A 173 2.05 -6.98 -12.18
CA CYS A 173 0.99 -7.08 -11.18
C CYS A 173 1.04 -5.86 -10.23
N ILE A 174 -0.12 -5.24 -9.99
CA ILE A 174 -0.27 -4.17 -8.99
C ILE A 174 -0.75 -4.80 -7.68
N MET A 175 0.02 -4.64 -6.61
CA MET A 175 -0.31 -5.16 -5.30
C MET A 175 -0.27 -4.05 -4.23
N PRO A 176 -1.12 -4.11 -3.19
CA PRO A 176 -1.03 -3.19 -2.06
C PRO A 176 0.31 -3.35 -1.33
N LEU A 177 0.93 -2.26 -0.88
CA LEU A 177 2.18 -2.32 -0.10
C LEU A 177 2.02 -3.18 1.17
N ALA A 178 0.84 -3.12 1.79
CA ALA A 178 0.52 -3.93 2.98
C ALA A 178 0.64 -5.45 2.74
N SER A 179 0.56 -5.92 1.50
CA SER A 179 0.75 -7.34 1.17
C SER A 179 2.18 -7.85 1.41
N LEU A 180 3.16 -6.93 1.41
CA LEU A 180 4.57 -7.21 1.72
C LEU A 180 4.89 -7.23 3.23
N ILE A 181 3.95 -6.80 4.08
CA ILE A 181 4.06 -6.94 5.54
C ILE A 181 3.37 -8.24 5.95
N ILE A 182 4.15 -9.31 5.94
CA ILE A 182 3.69 -10.66 6.19
C ILE A 182 4.52 -11.30 7.31
N ASN A 183 3.85 -11.84 8.32
CA ASN A 183 4.53 -12.52 9.42
C ASN A 183 4.95 -13.95 9.02
N GLN A 184 5.86 -14.52 9.80
CA GLN A 184 6.41 -15.85 9.53
C GLN A 184 5.33 -16.94 9.40
N ASP A 185 4.27 -16.89 10.22
CA ASP A 185 3.17 -17.88 10.15
C ASP A 185 2.44 -17.84 8.81
N LYS A 186 2.15 -16.64 8.29
CA LYS A 186 1.53 -16.48 6.98
C LYS A 186 2.48 -16.88 5.85
N ILE A 187 3.78 -16.57 5.95
CA ILE A 187 4.79 -17.04 4.98
C ILE A 187 4.81 -18.57 4.95
N ASN A 188 4.90 -19.21 6.12
CA ASN A 188 4.88 -20.67 6.23
C ASN A 188 3.61 -21.25 5.60
N LYS A 189 2.45 -20.62 5.85
CA LYS A 189 1.19 -21.00 5.22
C LYS A 189 1.24 -20.90 3.70
N LEU A 190 1.77 -19.80 3.14
CA LEU A 190 1.92 -19.63 1.69
C LEU A 190 2.86 -20.68 1.08
N ARG A 191 4.00 -20.94 1.71
CA ARG A 191 4.94 -22.00 1.27
C ARG A 191 4.28 -23.37 1.24
N ILE A 192 3.48 -23.69 2.26
CA ILE A 192 2.71 -24.93 2.29
C ILE A 192 1.70 -24.97 1.13
N TYR A 193 0.99 -23.88 0.84
CA TYR A 193 0.08 -23.84 -0.30
C TYR A 193 0.80 -24.04 -1.64
N GLU A 194 1.95 -23.41 -1.86
CA GLU A 194 2.74 -23.60 -3.09
C GLU A 194 3.20 -25.05 -3.27
N MET A 195 3.49 -25.76 -2.19
CA MET A 195 3.85 -27.18 -2.26
C MET A 195 2.65 -28.09 -2.50
N ILE A 196 1.50 -27.76 -1.90
CA ILE A 196 0.28 -28.58 -2.04
C ILE A 196 -0.41 -28.33 -3.39
N ALA A 197 -0.39 -27.10 -3.92
CA ALA A 197 -1.07 -26.72 -5.15
C ALA A 197 -0.75 -27.61 -6.38
N PRO A 198 0.52 -27.90 -6.71
CA PRO A 198 0.85 -28.78 -7.84
C PRO A 198 0.39 -30.22 -7.60
N LEU A 199 0.34 -30.68 -6.35
CA LEU A 199 -0.15 -32.03 -6.00
C LEU A 199 -1.66 -32.20 -6.23
N ILE A 200 -2.42 -31.11 -6.27
CA ILE A 200 -3.87 -31.12 -6.57
C ILE A 200 -4.12 -30.94 -8.08
N GLY A 201 -3.21 -30.27 -8.81
CA GLY A 201 -3.38 -29.88 -10.22
C GLY A 201 -3.46 -31.02 -11.22
N GLN A 202 -2.84 -32.17 -10.93
CA GLN A 202 -2.65 -33.22 -11.92
C GLN A 202 -3.72 -34.32 -11.90
N ASN A 203 -4.83 -34.18 -11.15
CA ASN A 203 -5.86 -35.23 -10.97
C ASN A 203 -5.32 -36.60 -10.50
N ILE A 204 -4.05 -36.65 -10.12
CA ILE A 204 -3.39 -37.81 -9.54
C ILE A 204 -3.02 -37.34 -8.14
N TYR A 205 -3.84 -37.73 -7.17
CA TYR A 205 -3.46 -37.67 -5.76
C TYR A 205 -2.32 -38.66 -5.55
N THR A 206 -1.10 -38.29 -5.93
CA THR A 206 0.08 -39.15 -5.81
C THR A 206 0.44 -39.39 -4.34
N TYR A 207 -0.02 -38.53 -3.43
CA TYR A 207 0.29 -38.58 -2.00
C TYR A 207 -0.96 -38.52 -1.13
N SER A 208 -1.07 -39.48 -0.22
CA SER A 208 -1.92 -39.41 0.97
C SER A 208 -1.60 -38.16 1.81
N ASP A 209 -2.54 -37.75 2.68
CA ASP A 209 -2.33 -36.60 3.57
C ASP A 209 -1.04 -36.77 4.42
N LYS A 210 -0.74 -38.01 4.81
CA LYS A 210 0.46 -38.38 5.57
C LYS A 210 1.75 -38.23 4.76
N GLU A 211 1.76 -38.67 3.51
CA GLU A 211 2.94 -38.52 2.63
C GLU A 211 3.20 -37.04 2.31
N ALA A 212 2.15 -36.24 2.13
CA ALA A 212 2.30 -34.80 1.96
C ALA A 212 2.90 -34.11 3.19
N VAL A 213 2.55 -34.54 4.42
CA VAL A 213 3.19 -34.05 5.65
C VAL A 213 4.69 -34.32 5.64
N ASN A 214 5.11 -35.54 5.30
CA ASN A 214 6.52 -35.91 5.26
C ASN A 214 7.27 -35.11 4.18
N PHE A 215 6.72 -35.03 2.98
CA PHE A 215 7.31 -34.27 1.87
C PHE A 215 7.52 -32.79 2.23
N ILE A 216 6.52 -32.15 2.84
CA ILE A 216 6.61 -30.74 3.27
C ILE A 216 7.69 -30.58 4.34
N PHE A 217 7.76 -31.48 5.31
CA PHE A 217 8.78 -31.44 6.36
C PHE A 217 10.19 -31.61 5.78
N GLU A 218 10.40 -32.58 4.89
CA GLU A 218 11.70 -32.83 4.25
C GLU A 218 12.15 -31.65 3.36
N SER A 219 11.20 -30.99 2.69
CA SER A 219 11.50 -29.90 1.76
C SER A 219 11.69 -28.53 2.44
N THR A 220 11.06 -28.29 3.60
CA THR A 220 11.04 -26.95 4.24
C THR A 220 11.47 -26.92 5.70
N GLY A 221 11.53 -28.08 6.37
CA GLY A 221 11.64 -28.19 7.82
C GLY A 221 10.36 -27.80 8.58
N ILE A 222 9.27 -27.44 7.92
CA ILE A 222 8.02 -27.01 8.57
C ILE A 222 7.22 -28.24 9.03
N LYS A 223 6.95 -28.32 10.33
CA LYS A 223 6.11 -29.37 10.92
C LYS A 223 4.63 -29.00 10.83
N ILE A 224 3.83 -29.85 10.20
CA ILE A 224 2.38 -29.66 10.09
C ILE A 224 1.63 -30.96 10.40
N ALA A 225 0.39 -30.83 10.85
CA ALA A 225 -0.50 -31.97 11.06
C ALA A 225 -1.25 -32.35 9.77
N GLU A 226 -1.55 -33.64 9.57
CA GLU A 226 -2.35 -34.15 8.45
C GLU A 226 -3.70 -33.40 8.29
N ARG A 227 -4.34 -33.08 9.41
CA ARG A 227 -5.60 -32.30 9.45
C ARG A 227 -5.46 -30.93 8.78
N THR A 228 -4.29 -30.32 8.90
CA THR A 228 -3.96 -29.01 8.32
C THR A 228 -3.77 -29.14 6.80
N VAL A 229 -3.08 -30.19 6.36
CA VAL A 229 -2.95 -30.54 4.93
C VAL A 229 -4.32 -30.74 4.32
N ARG A 230 -5.18 -31.56 4.94
CA ARG A 230 -6.54 -31.82 4.48
C ARG A 230 -7.37 -30.55 4.38
N LYS A 231 -7.29 -29.67 5.40
CA LYS A 231 -7.95 -28.36 5.37
C LYS A 231 -7.46 -27.50 4.19
N TYR A 232 -6.15 -27.39 3.99
CA TYR A 232 -5.59 -26.57 2.91
C TYR A 232 -5.88 -27.16 1.52
N ARG A 233 -5.92 -28.48 1.37
CA ARG A 233 -6.38 -29.17 0.16
C ARG A 233 -7.80 -28.77 -0.20
N HIS A 234 -8.73 -28.90 0.76
CA HIS A 234 -10.13 -28.51 0.55
C HIS A 234 -10.27 -27.01 0.21
N GLU A 235 -9.52 -26.13 0.87
CA GLU A 235 -9.49 -24.71 0.54
C GLU A 235 -8.97 -24.41 -0.89
N LEU A 236 -7.97 -25.16 -1.38
CA LEU A 236 -7.47 -25.01 -2.75
C LEU A 236 -8.46 -25.55 -3.80
N GLU A 237 -9.09 -26.70 -3.53
CA GLU A 237 -10.11 -27.29 -4.41
C GLU A 237 -11.34 -26.39 -4.54
N SER A 238 -11.86 -25.90 -3.41
CA SER A 238 -12.97 -24.95 -3.39
C SER A 238 -12.66 -23.65 -4.15
N ARG A 239 -11.43 -23.13 -4.07
CA ARG A 239 -10.98 -21.96 -4.85
C ARG A 239 -10.92 -22.22 -6.36
N LYS A 240 -10.53 -23.43 -6.77
CA LYS A 240 -10.58 -23.83 -8.19
C LYS A 240 -12.03 -23.87 -8.68
N LEU A 241 -12.92 -24.51 -7.91
CA LEU A 241 -14.35 -24.60 -8.23
C LEU A 241 -15.02 -23.22 -8.30
N SER A 242 -14.61 -22.26 -7.45
CA SER A 242 -15.13 -20.90 -7.50
C SER A 242 -14.67 -20.12 -8.75
N LYS A 243 -13.40 -20.26 -9.16
CA LYS A 243 -12.90 -19.60 -10.39
C LYS A 243 -13.63 -20.09 -11.65
N VAL A 244 -13.81 -21.41 -11.76
CA VAL A 244 -14.54 -22.03 -12.88
C VAL A 244 -16.00 -21.55 -12.93
N LYS A 245 -16.64 -21.35 -11.77
CA LYS A 245 -18.02 -20.87 -11.72
C LYS A 245 -18.17 -19.40 -12.12
N THR A 246 -17.17 -18.55 -11.81
CA THR A 246 -17.13 -17.15 -12.24
C THR A 246 -16.90 -17.04 -13.74
N GLU A 247 -15.98 -17.83 -14.31
CA GLU A 247 -15.70 -17.88 -15.74
C GLU A 247 -16.92 -18.36 -16.54
N ILE A 248 -17.66 -19.36 -16.04
CA ILE A 248 -18.91 -19.82 -16.68
C ILE A 248 -20.02 -18.76 -16.61
N SER A 249 -20.12 -17.97 -15.53
CA SER A 249 -21.15 -16.92 -15.42
C SER A 249 -20.88 -15.66 -16.25
N GLU A 250 -19.67 -15.49 -16.79
CA GLU A 250 -19.34 -14.40 -17.71
C GLU A 250 -19.51 -14.81 -19.20
N GLU A 251 -19.71 -16.10 -19.47
CA GLU A 251 -19.93 -16.65 -20.82
C GLU A 251 -21.41 -16.98 -21.15
N PHE A 252 -22.36 -16.70 -20.25
CA PHE A 252 -23.81 -16.86 -20.44
C PHE A 252 -24.59 -15.59 -20.09
#